data_AF-A0A967ZB97-F1
#
_entry.id   AF-A0A967ZB97-F1
#
_cell.length_a   1.000
_cell.length_b   1.000
_cell.length_c   1.000
_cell.angle_alpha   90.00
_cell.angle_beta   90.00
_cell.angle_gamma   90.00
#
_symmetry.space_group_name_H-M   'P 1'
#
loop_
_entity.id
_entity.type
_entity.pdbx_description
1 polymer ?
#
loop_
_entity_poly.entity_id
_entity_poly.type
_entity_poly.pdbx_seq_one_letter_code
_entity_poly.pdbx_strand_id
1 'polypeptide(L)'
;MTDEREIEFDVVEAGRFKSVGQPVARREDLRLITGKGRFTDDFNAPGQVHAVLVRSPYPHARIKQIDKASAEGMPGVLAVLTGEDCLADDLGIISHSPVPSTRSDLKLTAPGGGAIFEGPHALLPVDKVRHVGEGVAMVVAESHRAALDAAEHVRIDYESLPWVADSAAAIEDGAPAVWDEIPNNICVDTTFGDSAATESAFANAAHIVEMEFPIQRVTATPLEPRAALGQYDEASGRYTLNAGSNGAVSHKRQIAGALNEDPENIRVLCFDVGGNFGTKNRVYVEFGLVLWAAKKVGRPVKFLATRSESFLSDYQG
;
A
#
# COMPACT_ATOMS: atom_id res chain seq x y z
N MET A 1 34.89 -51.20 17.69
CA MET A 1 35.68 -50.37 16.74
C MET A 1 34.67 -49.63 15.88
N THR A 2 34.22 -48.49 16.37
CA THR A 2 33.42 -47.52 15.64
C THR A 2 34.28 -46.26 15.60
N ASP A 3 34.83 -45.99 14.42
CA ASP A 3 35.68 -44.86 14.12
C ASP A 3 34.77 -43.65 13.88
N GLU A 4 34.47 -42.92 14.95
CA GLU A 4 33.78 -41.63 14.88
C GLU A 4 34.76 -40.61 14.30
N ARG A 5 34.68 -40.38 12.99
CA ARG A 5 35.36 -39.24 12.37
C ARG A 5 34.58 -37.97 12.72
N GLU A 6 35.03 -37.26 13.73
CA GLU A 6 34.71 -35.84 13.91
C GLU A 6 35.10 -35.09 12.64
N ILE A 7 34.09 -34.56 11.95
CA ILE A 7 34.31 -33.57 10.89
C ILE A 7 34.48 -32.23 11.60
N GLU A 8 35.73 -31.86 11.88
CA GLU A 8 36.08 -30.51 12.27
C GLU A 8 35.74 -29.57 11.11
N PHE A 9 34.72 -28.74 11.30
CA PHE A 9 34.55 -27.57 10.46
C PHE A 9 35.66 -26.59 10.83
N ASP A 10 36.63 -26.42 9.93
CA ASP A 10 37.60 -25.32 9.98
C ASP A 10 36.82 -24.00 9.88
N VAL A 11 36.34 -23.51 11.03
CA VAL A 11 35.75 -22.19 11.15
C VAL A 11 36.88 -21.22 10.84
N VAL A 12 36.81 -20.60 9.67
CA VAL A 12 37.67 -19.50 9.22
C VAL A 12 38.15 -18.71 10.44
N GLU A 13 39.46 -18.73 10.71
CA GLU A 13 40.08 -18.12 11.89
C GLU A 13 39.35 -16.84 12.31
N ALA A 14 38.89 -16.81 13.57
CA ALA A 14 38.18 -15.71 14.22
C ALA A 14 38.96 -14.37 14.28
N GLY A 15 40.04 -14.23 13.52
CA GLY A 15 40.90 -13.04 13.46
C GLY A 15 40.90 -12.30 12.11
N ARG A 16 40.28 -12.82 11.03
CA ARG A 16 40.46 -12.21 9.70
C ARG A 16 39.58 -10.99 9.42
N PHE A 17 38.43 -10.85 10.09
CA PHE A 17 37.54 -9.71 9.94
C PHE A 17 37.14 -9.15 11.30
N LYS A 18 37.51 -7.89 11.58
CA LYS A 18 37.21 -7.21 12.85
C LYS A 18 35.70 -6.95 13.08
N SER A 19 34.86 -7.10 12.05
CA SER A 19 33.45 -6.68 12.09
C SER A 19 32.47 -7.62 11.39
N VAL A 20 32.92 -8.51 10.50
CA VAL A 20 32.03 -9.41 9.75
C VAL A 20 31.88 -10.71 10.54
N GLY A 21 30.63 -11.14 10.77
CA GLY A 21 30.30 -12.35 11.54
C GLY A 21 30.38 -12.20 13.06
N GLN A 22 30.68 -11.00 13.57
CA GLN A 22 30.79 -10.72 15.01
C GLN A 22 29.44 -10.20 15.57
N PRO A 23 29.05 -10.57 16.80
CA PRO A 23 27.82 -10.10 17.45
C PRO A 23 28.01 -8.67 18.00
N VAL A 24 28.26 -7.71 17.12
CA VAL A 24 28.45 -6.31 17.50
C VAL A 24 27.15 -5.69 18.00
N ALA A 25 27.22 -4.86 19.04
CA ALA A 25 26.07 -4.11 19.55
C ALA A 25 25.52 -3.17 18.47
N ARG A 26 24.20 -2.99 18.44
CA ARG A 26 23.55 -2.18 17.40
C ARG A 26 23.79 -0.70 17.66
N ARG A 27 23.98 0.08 16.59
CA ARG A 27 24.16 1.54 16.70
C ARG A 27 22.84 2.24 17.02
N GLU A 28 21.73 1.60 16.67
CA GLU A 28 20.38 2.11 16.78
C GLU A 28 19.81 2.02 18.20
N ASP A 29 20.30 1.07 19.00
CA ASP A 29 19.75 0.76 20.31
C ASP A 29 19.63 2.00 21.20
N LEU A 30 20.70 2.79 21.33
CA LEU A 30 20.73 3.92 22.23
C LEU A 30 19.58 4.91 21.99
N ARG A 31 19.28 5.25 20.72
CA ARG A 31 18.17 6.17 20.43
C ARG A 31 16.81 5.50 20.67
N LEU A 32 16.66 4.22 20.33
CA LEU A 32 15.38 3.52 20.42
C LEU A 32 14.99 3.25 21.89
N ILE A 33 15.93 2.79 22.73
CA ILE A 33 15.64 2.46 24.14
C ILE A 33 15.51 3.69 25.05
N THR A 34 15.93 4.87 24.58
CA THR A 34 15.83 6.13 25.32
C THR A 34 14.67 7.01 24.85
N GLY A 35 13.78 6.48 24.00
CA GLY A 35 12.64 7.24 23.46
C GLY A 35 13.04 8.36 22.49
N LYS A 36 14.23 8.26 21.87
CA LYS A 36 14.77 9.20 20.87
C LYS A 36 14.71 8.60 19.45
N GLY A 37 13.88 7.59 19.25
CA GLY A 37 13.50 7.13 17.92
C GLY A 37 12.80 8.25 17.14
N ARG A 38 12.75 8.10 15.83
CA ARG A 38 12.12 9.06 14.93
C ARG A 38 11.13 8.34 14.03
N PHE A 39 10.03 7.88 14.62
CA PHE A 39 8.93 7.26 13.91
C PHE A 39 8.06 8.32 13.24
N THR A 40 7.20 7.90 12.32
CA THR A 40 6.48 8.86 11.48
C THR A 40 5.55 9.76 12.28
N ASP A 41 4.87 9.19 13.27
CA ASP A 41 3.92 9.93 14.11
C ASP A 41 4.59 10.84 15.15
N ASP A 42 5.91 10.72 15.36
CA ASP A 42 6.68 11.61 16.23
C ASP A 42 6.84 13.01 15.61
N PHE A 43 6.74 13.11 14.29
CA PHE A 43 6.89 14.38 13.57
C PHE A 43 5.62 15.23 13.70
N ASN A 44 5.81 16.51 14.01
CA ASN A 44 4.77 17.51 13.98
C ASN A 44 5.28 18.76 13.23
N ALA A 45 4.38 19.45 12.56
CA ALA A 45 4.67 20.72 11.87
C ALA A 45 3.81 21.86 12.46
N PRO A 46 4.33 23.11 12.48
CA PRO A 46 3.56 24.27 12.93
C PRO A 46 2.24 24.40 12.15
N GLY A 47 1.14 24.61 12.87
CA GLY A 47 -0.17 24.78 12.26
C GLY A 47 -0.74 23.54 11.59
N GLN A 48 -0.17 22.34 11.82
CA GLN A 48 -0.70 21.12 11.22
C GLN A 48 -2.19 20.89 11.54
N VAL A 49 -2.87 20.23 10.61
CA VAL A 49 -4.24 19.73 10.74
C VAL A 49 -4.25 18.22 10.59
N HIS A 50 -5.40 17.60 10.85
CA HIS A 50 -5.53 16.16 10.90
C HIS A 50 -6.48 15.66 9.81
N ALA A 51 -6.09 14.58 9.15
CA ALA A 51 -6.90 13.88 8.17
C ALA A 51 -7.44 12.55 8.71
N VAL A 52 -8.65 12.20 8.30
CA VAL A 52 -9.29 10.89 8.48
C VAL A 52 -9.88 10.46 7.14
N LEU A 53 -9.83 9.16 6.84
CA LEU A 53 -10.49 8.60 5.66
C LEU A 53 -11.87 8.03 6.00
N VAL A 54 -12.85 8.38 5.19
CA VAL A 54 -14.14 7.69 5.11
C VAL A 54 -13.96 6.50 4.19
N ARG A 55 -14.18 5.29 4.71
CA ARG A 55 -13.90 4.03 4.01
C ARG A 55 -15.18 3.30 3.62
N SER A 56 -15.11 2.59 2.50
CA SER A 56 -16.21 1.75 2.03
C SER A 56 -16.51 0.61 3.00
N PRO A 57 -17.78 0.43 3.40
CA PRO A 57 -18.22 -0.79 4.07
C PRO A 57 -18.57 -1.92 3.07
N TYR A 58 -18.59 -1.63 1.76
CA TYR A 58 -19.00 -2.57 0.72
C TYR A 58 -17.80 -3.22 0.01
N PRO A 59 -17.89 -4.52 -0.32
CA PRO A 59 -16.86 -5.21 -1.11
C PRO A 59 -16.90 -4.80 -2.59
N HIS A 60 -18.07 -4.45 -3.12
CA HIS A 60 -18.23 -3.93 -4.49
C HIS A 60 -19.52 -3.11 -4.56
N ALA A 61 -19.42 -1.83 -4.94
CA ALA A 61 -20.58 -0.96 -5.09
C ALA A 61 -20.27 0.26 -5.96
N ARG A 62 -21.23 0.72 -6.77
CA ARG A 62 -21.10 2.03 -7.44
C ARG A 62 -21.31 3.14 -6.42
N ILE A 63 -20.49 4.19 -6.52
CA ILE A 63 -20.68 5.43 -5.77
C ILE A 63 -21.69 6.26 -6.56
N LYS A 64 -22.89 6.45 -6.02
CA LYS A 64 -23.94 7.24 -6.68
C LYS A 64 -23.79 8.72 -6.39
N GLN A 65 -23.56 9.03 -5.11
CA GLN A 65 -23.46 10.39 -4.63
C GLN A 65 -22.71 10.40 -3.30
N ILE A 66 -21.95 11.48 -3.07
CA ILE A 66 -21.36 11.80 -1.77
C ILE A 66 -21.95 13.14 -1.30
N ASP A 67 -22.74 13.12 -0.23
CA ASP A 67 -23.18 14.32 0.48
C ASP A 67 -22.21 14.63 1.61
N LYS A 68 -21.43 15.70 1.40
CA LYS A 68 -20.45 16.23 2.35
C LYS A 68 -20.87 17.53 3.03
N ALA A 69 -22.04 18.08 2.69
CA ALA A 69 -22.43 19.42 3.12
C ALA A 69 -22.56 19.54 4.65
N SER A 70 -23.10 18.50 5.31
CA SER A 70 -23.19 18.47 6.78
C SER A 70 -21.82 18.46 7.44
N ALA A 71 -20.86 17.72 6.89
CA ALA A 71 -19.51 17.60 7.44
C ALA A 71 -18.70 18.89 7.23
N GLU A 72 -18.80 19.51 6.04
CA GLU A 72 -18.14 20.78 5.73
C GLU A 72 -18.59 21.94 6.64
N GLY A 73 -19.84 21.91 7.11
CA GLY A 73 -20.37 22.91 8.04
C GLY A 73 -19.95 22.73 9.50
N MET A 74 -19.24 21.65 9.85
CA MET A 74 -18.89 21.37 11.24
C MET A 74 -17.72 22.24 11.74
N PRO A 75 -17.75 22.69 13.02
CA PRO A 75 -16.67 23.49 13.58
C PRO A 75 -15.29 22.82 13.47
N GLY A 76 -14.33 23.56 12.91
CA GLY A 76 -12.95 23.10 12.77
C GLY A 76 -12.70 22.19 11.58
N VAL A 77 -13.69 21.91 10.72
CA VAL A 77 -13.47 21.23 9.43
C VAL A 77 -12.94 22.23 8.41
N LEU A 78 -11.87 21.87 7.69
CA LEU A 78 -11.26 22.70 6.65
C LEU A 78 -11.65 22.24 5.25
N ALA A 79 -11.76 20.93 5.05
CA ALA A 79 -12.11 20.35 3.76
C ALA A 79 -12.70 18.95 3.93
N VAL A 80 -13.62 18.60 3.03
CA VAL A 80 -14.02 17.23 2.75
C VAL A 80 -13.74 16.97 1.27
N LEU A 81 -12.75 16.12 1.02
CA LEU A 81 -12.19 15.85 -0.31
C LEU A 81 -12.66 14.49 -0.81
N THR A 82 -13.04 14.42 -2.08
CA THR A 82 -13.65 13.25 -2.73
C THR A 82 -12.94 12.91 -4.03
N GLY A 83 -13.31 11.79 -4.66
CA GLY A 83 -12.81 11.46 -5.99
C GLY A 83 -13.16 12.51 -7.06
N GLU A 84 -14.31 13.18 -6.94
CA GLU A 84 -14.67 14.28 -7.87
C GLU A 84 -13.68 15.45 -7.76
N ASP A 85 -13.25 15.77 -6.53
CA ASP A 85 -12.22 16.77 -6.27
C ASP A 85 -10.86 16.32 -6.84
N CYS A 86 -10.53 15.01 -6.78
CA CYS A 86 -9.33 14.46 -7.40
C CYS A 86 -9.35 14.62 -8.93
N LEU A 87 -10.49 14.38 -9.58
CA LEU A 87 -10.64 14.60 -11.03
C LEU A 87 -10.55 16.08 -11.39
N ALA A 88 -11.21 16.95 -10.61
CA ALA A 88 -11.21 18.38 -10.85
C ALA A 88 -9.81 19.01 -10.77
N ASP A 89 -8.94 18.43 -9.93
CA ASP A 89 -7.54 18.85 -9.77
C ASP A 89 -6.56 18.05 -10.65
N ASP A 90 -7.05 17.23 -11.61
CA ASP A 90 -6.26 16.44 -12.55
C ASP A 90 -5.23 15.51 -11.88
N LEU A 91 -5.64 14.87 -10.77
CA LEU A 91 -4.79 13.88 -10.10
C LEU A 91 -4.68 12.60 -10.94
N GLY A 92 -3.49 12.02 -10.92
CA GLY A 92 -3.20 10.76 -11.60
C GLY A 92 -3.54 9.53 -10.75
N ILE A 93 -2.90 8.42 -11.09
CA ILE A 93 -3.10 7.11 -10.44
C ILE A 93 -1.79 6.58 -9.87
N ILE A 94 -1.89 5.72 -8.85
CA ILE A 94 -0.76 4.92 -8.39
C ILE A 94 -0.62 3.71 -9.32
N SER A 95 0.53 3.57 -9.99
CA SER A 95 0.83 2.37 -10.78
C SER A 95 1.28 1.21 -9.89
N HIS A 96 0.71 0.04 -10.14
CA HIS A 96 1.01 -1.24 -9.48
C HIS A 96 1.45 -2.30 -10.47
N SER A 97 2.39 -1.96 -11.34
CA SER A 97 2.91 -2.93 -12.32
C SER A 97 3.41 -4.21 -11.63
N PRO A 98 2.85 -5.39 -11.97
CA PRO A 98 3.34 -6.65 -11.46
C PRO A 98 4.58 -7.13 -12.22
N VAL A 99 4.93 -6.49 -13.35
CA VAL A 99 6.08 -6.87 -14.17
C VAL A 99 7.38 -6.51 -13.47
N PRO A 100 8.25 -7.49 -13.17
CA PRO A 100 9.53 -7.19 -12.55
C PRO A 100 10.40 -6.32 -13.47
N SER A 101 10.99 -5.26 -12.92
CA SER A 101 11.78 -4.29 -13.70
C SER A 101 13.24 -4.71 -13.93
N THR A 102 13.71 -5.79 -13.29
CA THR A 102 15.12 -6.21 -13.43
C THR A 102 15.33 -7.10 -14.66
N ARG A 103 16.55 -7.12 -15.20
CA ARG A 103 16.87 -7.87 -16.42
C ARG A 103 16.76 -9.39 -16.27
N SER A 104 17.00 -9.90 -15.07
CA SER A 104 17.13 -11.33 -14.81
C SER A 104 15.82 -11.98 -14.35
N ASP A 105 14.83 -11.18 -13.99
CA ASP A 105 13.54 -11.69 -13.55
C ASP A 105 12.73 -12.22 -14.72
N LEU A 106 12.08 -13.35 -14.48
CA LEU A 106 11.08 -13.93 -15.35
C LEU A 106 9.95 -12.91 -15.62
N LYS A 107 9.55 -12.76 -16.88
CA LYS A 107 8.56 -11.76 -17.30
C LYS A 107 7.17 -12.36 -17.28
N LEU A 108 6.32 -11.76 -16.47
CA LEU A 108 4.90 -12.10 -16.39
C LEU A 108 4.16 -11.55 -17.62
N THR A 109 3.14 -12.28 -18.05
CA THR A 109 2.21 -11.96 -19.14
C THR A 109 0.78 -12.21 -18.71
N ALA A 110 -0.17 -11.60 -19.42
CA ALA A 110 -1.58 -11.95 -19.35
C ALA A 110 -1.87 -13.26 -20.13
N PRO A 111 -3.10 -13.80 -20.09
CA PRO A 111 -3.47 -14.98 -20.85
C PRO A 111 -3.06 -14.91 -22.32
N GLY A 112 -2.55 -16.03 -22.85
CA GLY A 112 -2.07 -16.12 -24.23
C GLY A 112 -0.80 -15.32 -24.52
N GLY A 113 -0.05 -14.89 -23.49
CA GLY A 113 1.15 -14.07 -23.65
C GLY A 113 0.87 -12.57 -23.88
N GLY A 114 -0.34 -12.12 -23.53
CA GLY A 114 -0.79 -10.75 -23.73
C GLY A 114 -0.18 -9.74 -22.75
N ALA A 115 -0.52 -8.47 -22.93
CA ALA A 115 -0.17 -7.40 -22.01
C ALA A 115 -0.98 -7.50 -20.72
N ILE A 116 -0.31 -7.33 -19.58
CA ILE A 116 -0.97 -7.30 -18.27
C ILE A 116 -1.77 -6.02 -18.14
N PHE A 117 -3.01 -6.16 -17.68
CA PHE A 117 -3.82 -5.03 -17.27
C PHE A 117 -3.41 -4.58 -15.87
N GLU A 118 -3.01 -3.32 -15.79
CA GLU A 118 -2.78 -2.63 -14.53
C GLU A 118 -4.03 -1.82 -14.21
N GLY A 119 -4.85 -2.33 -13.29
CA GLY A 119 -6.06 -1.63 -12.85
C GLY A 119 -5.71 -0.25 -12.27
N PRO A 120 -6.38 0.83 -12.69
CA PRO A 120 -6.09 2.18 -12.20
C PRO A 120 -6.37 2.28 -10.70
N HIS A 121 -5.35 2.60 -9.90
CA HIS A 121 -5.51 2.82 -8.46
C HIS A 121 -5.52 4.33 -8.19
N ALA A 122 -6.70 4.95 -8.28
CA ALA A 122 -6.91 6.35 -7.94
C ALA A 122 -6.76 6.58 -6.43
N LEU A 123 -6.42 7.80 -6.01
CA LEU A 123 -6.32 8.13 -4.59
C LEU A 123 -7.68 8.04 -3.88
N LEU A 124 -8.74 8.50 -4.55
CA LEU A 124 -10.14 8.30 -4.17
C LEU A 124 -10.91 7.98 -5.47
N PRO A 125 -11.64 6.85 -5.55
CA PRO A 125 -12.38 6.48 -6.74
C PRO A 125 -13.63 7.37 -6.92
N VAL A 126 -14.00 7.61 -8.18
CA VAL A 126 -15.22 8.34 -8.55
C VAL A 126 -16.37 7.41 -8.93
N ASP A 127 -16.04 6.18 -9.30
CA ASP A 127 -16.92 5.28 -10.01
C ASP A 127 -17.55 4.26 -9.07
N LYS A 128 -16.71 3.41 -8.48
CA LYS A 128 -17.09 2.29 -7.66
C LYS A 128 -15.99 1.96 -6.67
N VAL A 129 -16.40 1.36 -5.57
CA VAL A 129 -15.51 0.72 -4.60
C VAL A 129 -15.39 -0.76 -4.96
N ARG A 130 -14.19 -1.32 -4.80
CA ARG A 130 -13.75 -2.65 -5.23
C ARG A 130 -13.32 -3.54 -4.07
N HIS A 131 -13.23 -2.99 -2.86
CA HIS A 131 -13.06 -3.77 -1.65
C HIS A 131 -13.56 -3.02 -0.40
N VAL A 132 -13.85 -3.77 0.66
CA VAL A 132 -14.10 -3.20 1.99
C VAL A 132 -12.84 -2.48 2.47
N GLY A 133 -12.99 -1.27 2.99
CA GLY A 133 -11.86 -0.46 3.47
C GLY A 133 -11.24 0.49 2.44
N GLU A 134 -11.68 0.46 1.17
CA GLU A 134 -11.24 1.43 0.16
C GLU A 134 -11.63 2.85 0.58
N GLY A 135 -10.71 3.81 0.46
CA GLY A 135 -10.97 5.20 0.82
C GLY A 135 -11.86 5.88 -0.20
N VAL A 136 -12.92 6.56 0.25
CA VAL A 136 -13.92 7.20 -0.63
C VAL A 136 -13.98 8.72 -0.44
N ALA A 137 -13.67 9.19 0.77
CA ALA A 137 -13.47 10.60 1.05
C ALA A 137 -12.37 10.80 2.10
N MET A 138 -11.75 11.98 2.09
CA MET A 138 -10.84 12.44 3.14
C MET A 138 -11.43 13.67 3.83
N VAL A 139 -11.55 13.62 5.15
CA VAL A 139 -11.92 14.77 5.98
C VAL A 139 -10.66 15.36 6.59
N VAL A 140 -10.49 16.68 6.47
CA VAL A 140 -9.37 17.43 7.03
C VAL A 140 -9.89 18.45 8.04
N ALA A 141 -9.42 18.39 9.28
CA ALA A 141 -9.89 19.26 10.36
C ALA A 141 -8.77 19.72 11.30
N GLU A 142 -9.03 20.79 12.06
CA GLU A 142 -8.08 21.38 13.01
C GLU A 142 -7.62 20.44 14.12
N SER A 143 -8.42 19.42 14.43
CA SER A 143 -8.07 18.36 15.38
C SER A 143 -8.48 17.00 14.85
N HIS A 144 -7.78 15.95 15.28
CA HIS A 144 -8.13 14.59 14.93
C HIS A 144 -9.57 14.21 15.34
N ARG A 145 -10.02 14.68 16.51
CA ARG A 145 -11.39 14.45 16.98
C ARG A 145 -12.43 15.12 16.07
N ALA A 146 -12.21 16.37 15.67
CA ALA A 146 -13.11 17.05 14.75
C ALA A 146 -13.16 16.35 13.38
N ALA A 147 -12.03 15.81 12.90
CA ALA A 147 -11.99 15.03 11.66
C ALA A 147 -12.79 13.72 11.77
N LEU A 148 -12.68 13.01 12.90
CA LEU A 148 -13.47 11.81 13.18
C LEU A 148 -14.96 12.13 13.26
N ASP A 149 -15.35 13.13 14.05
CA ASP A 149 -16.76 13.53 14.20
C ASP A 149 -17.35 13.91 12.83
N ALA A 150 -16.62 14.66 12.01
CA ALA A 150 -17.08 15.06 10.68
C ALA A 150 -17.09 13.92 9.65
N ALA A 151 -16.21 12.92 9.77
CA ALA A 151 -16.24 11.73 8.93
C ALA A 151 -17.58 10.97 9.05
N GLU A 152 -18.17 10.91 10.25
CA GLU A 152 -19.49 10.29 10.49
C GLU A 152 -20.66 11.07 9.85
N HIS A 153 -20.43 12.32 9.45
CA HIS A 153 -21.41 13.17 8.78
C HIS A 153 -21.30 13.18 7.25
N VAL A 154 -20.30 12.48 6.69
CA VAL A 154 -20.21 12.25 5.24
C VAL A 154 -21.14 11.10 4.87
N ARG A 155 -22.17 11.38 4.06
CA ARG A 155 -23.13 10.38 3.61
C ARG A 155 -22.80 9.96 2.19
N ILE A 156 -22.70 8.65 1.97
CA ILE A 156 -22.38 8.10 0.65
C ILE A 156 -23.52 7.18 0.25
N ASP A 157 -24.14 7.48 -0.89
CA ASP A 157 -25.12 6.61 -1.51
C ASP A 157 -24.41 5.59 -2.40
N TYR A 158 -24.69 4.31 -2.13
CA TYR A 158 -24.07 3.18 -2.79
C TYR A 158 -25.13 2.32 -3.48
N GLU A 159 -24.85 1.93 -4.72
CA GLU A 159 -25.54 0.80 -5.35
C GLU A 159 -24.65 -0.43 -5.24
N SER A 160 -25.05 -1.40 -4.42
CA SER A 160 -24.31 -2.66 -4.26
C SER A 160 -24.22 -3.39 -5.60
N LEU A 161 -23.02 -3.89 -5.90
CA LEU A 161 -22.75 -4.71 -7.07
C LEU A 161 -22.47 -6.16 -6.64
N PRO A 162 -22.73 -7.15 -7.52
CA PRO A 162 -22.28 -8.52 -7.30
C PRO A 162 -20.77 -8.58 -7.07
N TRP A 163 -20.31 -9.44 -6.16
CA TRP A 163 -18.92 -9.57 -5.77
C TRP A 163 -18.54 -11.03 -5.54
N VAL A 164 -17.24 -11.30 -5.60
CA VAL A 164 -16.63 -12.61 -5.33
C VAL A 164 -15.38 -12.41 -4.49
N ALA A 165 -15.23 -13.18 -3.41
CA ALA A 165 -14.07 -13.10 -2.52
C ALA A 165 -13.11 -14.29 -2.66
N ASP A 166 -13.57 -15.37 -3.27
CA ASP A 166 -12.77 -16.58 -3.52
C ASP A 166 -12.08 -16.46 -4.88
N SER A 167 -10.76 -16.68 -4.91
CA SER A 167 -9.96 -16.50 -6.12
C SER A 167 -10.25 -17.53 -7.21
N ALA A 168 -10.63 -18.76 -6.86
CA ALA A 168 -10.96 -19.80 -7.83
C ALA A 168 -12.34 -19.53 -8.44
N ALA A 169 -13.32 -19.17 -7.63
CA ALA A 169 -14.64 -18.76 -8.10
C ALA A 169 -14.60 -17.48 -8.96
N ALA A 170 -13.61 -16.60 -8.75
CA ALA A 170 -13.49 -15.34 -9.48
C ALA A 170 -13.21 -15.50 -10.98
N ILE A 171 -12.67 -16.65 -11.40
CA ILE A 171 -12.34 -16.94 -12.80
C ILE A 171 -13.37 -17.86 -13.49
N GLU A 172 -14.43 -18.26 -12.78
CA GLU A 172 -15.50 -19.08 -13.34
C GLU A 172 -16.41 -18.28 -14.30
N ASP A 173 -17.04 -18.98 -15.24
CA ASP A 173 -17.99 -18.37 -16.17
C ASP A 173 -19.17 -17.71 -15.42
N GLY A 174 -19.38 -16.42 -15.68
CA GLY A 174 -20.44 -15.64 -15.03
C GLY A 174 -20.06 -15.05 -13.67
N ALA A 175 -18.81 -15.26 -13.20
CA ALA A 175 -18.30 -14.56 -12.03
C ALA A 175 -18.37 -13.03 -12.22
N PRO A 176 -18.63 -12.26 -11.15
CA PRO A 176 -18.71 -10.82 -11.26
C PRO A 176 -17.33 -10.22 -11.56
N ALA A 177 -17.27 -9.40 -12.60
CA ALA A 177 -16.05 -8.69 -12.98
C ALA A 177 -15.81 -7.49 -12.05
N VAL A 178 -14.58 -7.36 -11.53
CA VAL A 178 -14.15 -6.16 -10.79
C VAL A 178 -13.84 -5.01 -11.75
N TRP A 179 -13.26 -5.33 -12.91
CA TRP A 179 -12.88 -4.37 -13.95
C TRP A 179 -13.61 -4.71 -15.25
N ASP A 180 -14.17 -3.70 -15.91
CA ASP A 180 -14.95 -3.91 -17.12
C ASP A 180 -14.02 -4.32 -18.29
N GLU A 181 -12.74 -3.92 -18.22
CA GLU A 181 -11.67 -4.23 -19.18
C GLU A 181 -11.16 -5.68 -19.08
N ILE A 182 -11.30 -6.32 -17.91
CA ILE A 182 -10.96 -7.73 -17.68
C ILE A 182 -12.19 -8.45 -17.10
N PRO A 183 -13.13 -8.86 -17.96
CA PRO A 183 -14.38 -9.48 -17.52
C PRO A 183 -14.18 -10.89 -16.93
N ASN A 184 -13.03 -11.53 -17.14
CA ASN A 184 -12.71 -12.86 -16.60
C ASN A 184 -11.88 -12.82 -15.30
N ASN A 185 -11.60 -11.62 -14.76
CA ASN A 185 -10.76 -11.38 -13.58
C ASN A 185 -9.29 -11.92 -13.65
N ILE A 186 -8.78 -12.35 -14.81
CA ILE A 186 -7.40 -12.86 -14.95
C ILE A 186 -6.47 -11.76 -15.47
N CYS A 187 -5.68 -11.14 -14.59
CA CYS A 187 -4.70 -10.12 -14.98
C CYS A 187 -3.31 -10.70 -15.34
N VAL A 188 -2.93 -11.84 -14.76
CA VAL A 188 -1.66 -12.54 -15.00
C VAL A 188 -1.94 -14.02 -15.22
N ASP A 189 -1.37 -14.57 -16.28
CA ASP A 189 -1.36 -15.99 -16.59
C ASP A 189 -0.04 -16.30 -17.31
N THR A 190 0.89 -16.91 -16.59
CA THR A 190 2.25 -17.15 -17.08
C THR A 190 2.76 -18.48 -16.57
N THR A 191 3.32 -19.27 -17.48
CA THR A 191 3.98 -20.53 -17.15
C THR A 191 5.47 -20.42 -17.46
N PHE A 192 6.31 -20.93 -16.56
CA PHE A 192 7.75 -21.06 -16.75
C PHE A 192 8.16 -22.52 -16.59
N GLY A 193 9.19 -22.94 -17.31
CA GLY A 193 9.71 -24.30 -17.27
C GLY A 193 9.53 -25.05 -18.59
N ASP A 194 9.78 -26.35 -18.54
CA ASP A 194 9.62 -27.26 -19.67
C ASP A 194 8.43 -28.18 -19.39
N SER A 195 7.27 -27.80 -19.92
CA SER A 195 6.02 -28.56 -19.75
C SER A 195 6.14 -29.96 -20.38
N ALA A 196 6.78 -30.10 -21.53
CA ALA A 196 6.90 -31.40 -22.20
C ALA A 196 7.81 -32.36 -21.42
N ALA A 197 8.94 -31.87 -20.90
CA ALA A 197 9.81 -32.67 -20.04
C ALA A 197 9.12 -33.05 -18.73
N THR A 198 8.33 -32.13 -18.16
CA THR A 198 7.58 -32.36 -16.93
C THR A 198 6.48 -33.40 -17.14
N GLU A 199 5.65 -33.27 -18.19
CA GLU A 199 4.62 -34.24 -18.56
C GLU A 199 5.22 -35.63 -18.80
N SER A 200 6.35 -35.70 -19.52
CA SER A 200 7.08 -36.95 -19.74
C SER A 200 7.57 -37.56 -18.43
N ALA A 201 8.10 -36.76 -17.50
CA ALA A 201 8.54 -37.24 -16.20
C ALA A 201 7.37 -37.81 -15.37
N PHE A 202 6.22 -37.13 -15.36
CA PHE A 202 5.02 -37.62 -14.67
C PHE A 202 4.47 -38.90 -15.30
N ALA A 203 4.39 -38.99 -16.63
CA ALA A 203 3.89 -40.18 -17.32
C ALA A 203 4.73 -41.45 -17.06
N ASN A 204 6.03 -41.29 -16.77
CA ASN A 204 6.95 -42.38 -16.51
C ASN A 204 7.23 -42.60 -15.02
N ALA A 205 6.63 -41.82 -14.12
CA ALA A 205 6.88 -41.92 -12.69
C ALA A 205 6.29 -43.21 -12.10
N ALA A 206 7.09 -43.91 -11.28
CA ALA A 206 6.61 -45.09 -10.55
C ALA A 206 5.54 -44.74 -9.49
N HIS A 207 5.61 -43.53 -8.95
CA HIS A 207 4.69 -43.01 -7.94
C HIS A 207 4.40 -41.54 -8.20
N ILE A 208 3.13 -41.16 -8.10
CA ILE A 208 2.66 -39.78 -8.18
C ILE A 208 1.94 -39.48 -6.87
N VAL A 209 2.28 -38.35 -6.24
CA VAL A 209 1.61 -37.84 -5.04
C VAL A 209 1.08 -36.45 -5.38
N GLU A 210 -0.21 -36.24 -5.17
CA GLU A 210 -0.89 -34.98 -5.40
C GLU A 210 -1.38 -34.42 -4.07
N MET A 211 -1.17 -33.12 -3.86
CA MET A 211 -1.61 -32.40 -2.67
C MET A 211 -2.00 -30.97 -3.07
N GLU A 212 -3.08 -30.48 -2.48
CA GLU A 212 -3.54 -29.10 -2.61
C GLU A 212 -3.23 -28.32 -1.33
N PHE A 213 -2.60 -27.16 -1.47
CA PHE A 213 -2.20 -26.31 -0.34
C PHE A 213 -2.85 -24.93 -0.47
N PRO A 214 -3.94 -24.64 0.28
CA PRO A 214 -4.50 -23.30 0.32
C PRO A 214 -3.57 -22.38 1.13
N ILE A 215 -2.92 -21.43 0.45
CA ILE A 215 -2.15 -20.37 1.11
C ILE A 215 -3.14 -19.30 1.57
N GLN A 216 -3.33 -19.22 2.87
CA GLN A 216 -4.28 -18.28 3.48
C GLN A 216 -3.78 -16.84 3.36
N ARG A 217 -4.71 -15.93 3.09
CA ARG A 217 -4.46 -14.49 3.14
C ARG A 217 -4.12 -14.07 4.57
N VAL A 218 -2.97 -13.45 4.76
CA VAL A 218 -2.49 -12.91 6.03
C VAL A 218 -2.04 -11.46 5.89
N THR A 219 -2.00 -10.75 7.01
CA THR A 219 -1.45 -9.39 7.08
C THR A 219 -0.27 -9.37 8.04
N ALA A 220 0.74 -8.56 7.73
CA ALA A 220 1.98 -8.58 8.49
C ALA A 220 1.92 -7.79 9.81
N THR A 221 0.88 -6.98 10.01
CA THR A 221 0.57 -6.29 11.28
C THR A 221 1.76 -5.59 11.96
N PRO A 222 2.52 -4.70 11.26
CA PRO A 222 3.61 -3.96 11.90
C PRO A 222 3.10 -3.19 13.11
N LEU A 223 3.85 -3.18 14.23
CA LEU A 223 3.41 -2.57 15.47
C LEU A 223 3.10 -1.08 15.31
N GLU A 224 3.93 -0.35 14.56
CA GLU A 224 3.63 1.00 14.09
C GLU A 224 2.63 0.93 12.92
N PRO A 225 1.39 1.43 13.06
CA PRO A 225 0.46 1.59 11.94
C PRO A 225 1.01 2.53 10.86
N ARG A 226 0.28 2.66 9.76
CA ARG A 226 0.62 3.68 8.77
C ARG A 226 0.38 5.07 9.34
N ALA A 227 1.33 5.95 9.14
CA ALA A 227 1.20 7.36 9.42
C ALA A 227 1.85 8.16 8.29
N ALA A 228 1.45 9.42 8.15
CA ALA A 228 2.01 10.34 7.18
C ALA A 228 1.86 11.78 7.66
N LEU A 229 2.87 12.61 7.36
CA LEU A 229 2.77 14.06 7.48
C LEU A 229 3.13 14.68 6.13
N GLY A 230 2.13 15.26 5.48
CA GLY A 230 2.25 15.98 4.22
C GLY A 230 2.40 17.48 4.43
N GLN A 231 3.28 18.11 3.65
CA GLN A 231 3.52 19.54 3.65
C GLN A 231 3.65 20.01 2.20
N TYR A 232 3.17 21.23 1.93
CA TYR A 232 3.39 21.92 0.66
C TYR A 232 3.93 23.32 0.96
N ASP A 233 5.05 23.67 0.33
CA ASP A 233 5.63 25.00 0.42
C ASP A 233 5.29 25.79 -0.86
N GLU A 234 4.38 26.75 -0.74
CA GLU A 234 3.93 27.58 -1.86
C GLU A 234 5.08 28.38 -2.49
N ALA A 235 6.07 28.80 -1.70
CA ALA A 235 7.15 29.65 -2.18
C ALA A 235 8.10 28.89 -3.12
N SER A 236 8.35 27.61 -2.86
CA SER A 236 9.20 26.75 -3.70
C SER A 236 8.43 25.80 -4.62
N GLY A 237 7.11 25.68 -4.45
CA GLY A 237 6.28 24.69 -5.17
C GLY A 237 6.56 23.24 -4.75
N ARG A 238 7.17 23.02 -3.58
CA ARG A 238 7.68 21.70 -3.17
C ARG A 238 6.79 21.01 -2.15
N TYR A 239 6.48 19.75 -2.42
CA TYR A 239 5.87 18.81 -1.49
C TYR A 239 6.92 18.11 -0.62
N THR A 240 6.64 17.96 0.66
CA THR A 240 7.44 17.12 1.58
C THR A 240 6.54 16.15 2.33
N LEU A 241 6.85 14.86 2.20
CA LEU A 241 6.20 13.76 2.91
C LEU A 241 7.17 13.16 3.93
N ASN A 242 6.73 13.07 5.18
CA ASN A 242 7.30 12.16 6.16
C ASN A 242 6.41 10.91 6.24
N ALA A 243 6.96 9.75 5.92
CA ALA A 243 6.22 8.48 5.96
C ALA A 243 7.14 7.30 6.24
N GLY A 244 6.63 6.31 6.98
CA GLY A 244 7.33 5.07 7.28
C GLY A 244 7.36 4.18 6.04
N SER A 245 8.53 4.03 5.42
CA SER A 245 8.70 3.27 4.18
C SER A 245 10.13 2.75 4.05
N ASN A 246 10.29 1.61 3.38
CA ASN A 246 11.59 1.06 3.00
C ASN A 246 12.06 1.48 1.60
N GLY A 247 11.37 2.42 0.94
CA GLY A 247 11.57 2.72 -0.47
C GLY A 247 11.34 4.19 -0.85
N ALA A 248 11.96 5.14 -0.15
CA ALA A 248 11.74 6.59 -0.35
C ALA A 248 11.81 7.06 -1.83
N VAL A 249 12.77 6.55 -2.61
CA VAL A 249 12.94 6.93 -4.03
C VAL A 249 11.84 6.34 -4.91
N SER A 250 11.44 5.10 -4.68
CA SER A 250 10.33 4.47 -5.40
C SER A 250 9.02 5.18 -5.08
N HIS A 251 8.80 5.51 -3.80
CA HIS A 251 7.61 6.23 -3.34
C HIS A 251 7.53 7.63 -3.94
N LYS A 252 8.64 8.38 -4.00
CA LYS A 252 8.73 9.67 -4.69
C LYS A 252 8.15 9.60 -6.10
N ARG A 253 8.54 8.59 -6.90
CA ARG A 253 8.07 8.43 -8.29
C ARG A 253 6.60 8.04 -8.39
N GLN A 254 6.15 7.13 -7.54
CA GLN A 254 4.74 6.70 -7.52
C GLN A 254 3.81 7.83 -7.07
N ILE A 255 4.21 8.61 -6.06
CA ILE A 255 3.48 9.79 -5.59
C ILE A 255 3.46 10.87 -6.67
N ALA A 256 4.56 11.07 -7.40
CA ALA A 256 4.61 12.00 -8.52
C ALA A 256 3.57 11.66 -9.59
N GLY A 257 3.46 10.38 -9.96
CA GLY A 257 2.40 9.92 -10.86
C GLY A 257 0.99 10.17 -10.31
N ALA A 258 0.75 9.87 -9.02
CA ALA A 258 -0.55 10.06 -8.39
C ALA A 258 -0.95 11.54 -8.24
N LEU A 259 0.01 12.44 -8.04
CA LEU A 259 -0.23 13.89 -7.96
C LEU A 259 -0.15 14.60 -9.31
N ASN A 260 0.15 13.86 -10.40
CA ASN A 260 0.46 14.40 -11.72
C ASN A 260 1.50 15.55 -11.67
N GLU A 261 2.59 15.32 -10.94
CA GLU A 261 3.58 16.35 -10.60
C GLU A 261 5.00 15.92 -10.99
N ASP A 262 5.90 16.88 -11.21
CA ASP A 262 7.31 16.55 -11.43
C ASP A 262 7.90 15.91 -10.16
N PRO A 263 8.55 14.72 -10.25
CA PRO A 263 9.25 14.13 -9.12
C PRO A 263 10.17 15.11 -8.38
N GLU A 264 10.85 16.05 -9.05
CA GLU A 264 11.75 17.01 -8.40
C GLU A 264 11.05 17.97 -7.43
N ASN A 265 9.74 18.12 -7.54
CA ASN A 265 8.91 18.87 -6.61
C ASN A 265 8.45 18.03 -5.42
N ILE A 266 8.82 16.74 -5.36
CA ILE A 266 8.42 15.82 -4.28
C ILE A 266 9.64 15.35 -3.49
N ARG A 267 9.58 15.57 -2.17
CA ARG A 267 10.56 15.07 -1.21
C ARG A 267 9.92 14.05 -0.28
N VAL A 268 10.47 12.83 -0.23
CA VAL A 268 10.05 11.78 0.70
C VAL A 268 11.13 11.56 1.75
N LEU A 269 10.76 11.61 3.02
CA LEU A 269 11.62 11.39 4.18
C LEU A 269 11.14 10.16 4.96
N CYS A 270 12.04 9.17 5.09
CA CYS A 270 11.82 7.95 5.85
C CYS A 270 12.89 7.88 6.95
N PHE A 271 12.45 7.78 8.21
CA PHE A 271 13.34 7.69 9.38
C PHE A 271 13.21 6.31 10.02
N ASP A 272 13.01 6.21 11.34
CA ASP A 272 12.79 4.92 11.98
C ASP A 272 11.41 4.38 11.58
N VAL A 273 11.33 3.08 11.31
CA VAL A 273 10.09 2.39 10.91
C VAL A 273 9.82 1.26 11.91
N GLY A 274 8.66 1.31 12.58
CA GLY A 274 8.26 0.38 13.63
C GLY A 274 7.71 -0.94 13.08
N GLY A 275 8.49 -1.57 12.20
CA GLY A 275 8.10 -2.75 11.44
C GLY A 275 7.53 -2.39 10.07
N ASN A 276 7.91 -3.20 9.08
CA ASN A 276 7.41 -3.12 7.70
C ASN A 276 6.81 -4.47 7.29
N PHE A 277 7.66 -5.52 7.28
CA PHE A 277 7.26 -6.88 6.94
C PHE A 277 6.57 -7.00 5.57
N GLY A 278 6.97 -6.16 4.61
CA GLY A 278 6.43 -6.12 3.25
C GLY A 278 5.36 -5.05 3.03
N THR A 279 4.54 -4.78 4.05
CA THR A 279 3.36 -3.91 3.93
C THR A 279 3.69 -2.46 3.59
N LYS A 280 4.82 -1.92 4.04
CA LYS A 280 5.27 -0.53 3.79
C LYS A 280 6.26 -0.41 2.61
N ASN A 281 6.33 -1.42 1.73
CA ASN A 281 7.15 -1.36 0.51
C ASN A 281 6.47 -0.58 -0.62
N ARG A 282 5.13 -0.58 -0.67
CA ARG A 282 4.34 0.11 -1.69
C ARG A 282 3.78 1.43 -1.15
N VAL A 283 3.47 2.35 -2.06
CA VAL A 283 2.79 3.60 -1.70
C VAL A 283 1.34 3.32 -1.32
N TYR A 284 0.86 4.05 -0.34
CA TYR A 284 -0.53 4.06 0.08
C TYR A 284 -1.22 5.33 -0.38
N VAL A 285 -2.52 5.27 -0.66
CA VAL A 285 -3.30 6.44 -1.14
C VAL A 285 -3.20 7.62 -0.18
N GLU A 286 -3.15 7.35 1.12
CA GLU A 286 -3.05 8.36 2.16
C GLU A 286 -1.80 9.22 2.02
N PHE A 287 -0.71 8.70 1.44
CA PHE A 287 0.53 9.44 1.25
C PHE A 287 0.40 10.53 0.18
N GLY A 288 -0.29 10.22 -0.94
CA GLY A 288 -0.64 11.22 -1.94
C GLY A 288 -1.69 12.19 -1.41
N LEU A 289 -2.71 11.67 -0.72
CA LEU A 289 -3.81 12.48 -0.22
C LEU A 289 -3.37 13.53 0.81
N VAL A 290 -2.49 13.21 1.76
CA VAL A 290 -2.03 14.23 2.72
C VAL A 290 -1.22 15.34 2.05
N LEU A 291 -0.48 15.05 0.98
CA LEU A 291 0.27 16.06 0.23
C LEU A 291 -0.67 16.96 -0.57
N TRP A 292 -1.62 16.36 -1.29
CA TRP A 292 -2.64 17.09 -2.03
C TRP A 292 -3.49 17.96 -1.10
N ALA A 293 -3.99 17.38 -0.01
CA ALA A 293 -4.75 18.09 1.01
C ALA A 293 -3.94 19.25 1.60
N ALA A 294 -2.64 19.07 1.89
CA ALA A 294 -1.80 20.12 2.44
C ALA A 294 -1.70 21.34 1.52
N LYS A 295 -1.61 21.12 0.21
CA LYS A 295 -1.71 22.20 -0.79
C LYS A 295 -3.09 22.85 -0.79
N LYS A 296 -4.18 22.06 -0.75
CA LYS A 296 -5.56 22.59 -0.78
C LYS A 296 -5.91 23.45 0.43
N VAL A 297 -5.46 23.07 1.63
CA VAL A 297 -5.77 23.79 2.87
C VAL A 297 -4.69 24.79 3.30
N GLY A 298 -3.55 24.85 2.59
CA GLY A 298 -2.43 25.74 2.91
C GLY A 298 -1.75 25.44 4.25
N ARG A 299 -1.90 24.22 4.78
CA ARG A 299 -1.43 23.80 6.11
C ARG A 299 -0.88 22.37 6.04
N PRO A 300 0.14 22.00 6.85
CA PRO A 300 0.58 20.61 6.96
C PRO A 300 -0.56 19.67 7.36
N VAL A 301 -0.68 18.51 6.73
CA VAL A 301 -1.75 17.54 7.00
C VAL A 301 -1.15 16.26 7.55
N LYS A 302 -1.62 15.85 8.74
CA LYS A 302 -1.18 14.64 9.43
C LYS A 302 -2.26 13.57 9.36
N PHE A 303 -1.87 12.36 8.98
CA PHE A 303 -2.72 11.17 8.98
C PHE A 303 -2.09 10.08 9.85
N LEU A 304 -2.92 9.38 10.62
CA LEU A 304 -2.54 8.20 11.39
C LEU A 304 -3.66 7.17 11.24
N ALA A 305 -3.33 6.01 10.69
CA ALA A 305 -4.27 4.90 10.58
C ALA A 305 -4.47 4.26 11.97
N THR A 306 -5.70 3.85 12.25
CA THR A 306 -5.98 2.94 13.34
C THR A 306 -5.54 1.52 13.02
N ARG A 307 -5.40 0.66 14.04
CA ARG A 307 -5.13 -0.77 13.81
C ARG A 307 -6.24 -1.43 12.98
N SER A 308 -7.49 -1.08 13.21
CA SER A 308 -8.63 -1.63 12.48
C SER A 308 -8.57 -1.25 11.00
N GLU A 309 -8.22 -0.02 10.67
CA GLU A 309 -7.99 0.39 9.28
C GLU A 309 -6.86 -0.39 8.62
N SER A 310 -5.78 -0.69 9.37
CA SER A 310 -4.69 -1.53 8.86
C SER A 310 -5.16 -2.91 8.41
N PHE A 311 -6.07 -3.56 9.15
CA PHE A 311 -6.61 -4.87 8.75
C PHE A 311 -7.46 -4.80 7.46
N LEU A 312 -8.06 -3.65 7.17
CA LEU A 312 -8.91 -3.46 6.00
C LEU A 312 -8.15 -3.02 4.75
N SER A 313 -7.05 -2.28 4.91
CA SER A 313 -6.45 -1.51 3.80
C SER A 313 -4.94 -1.57 3.70
N ASP A 314 -4.22 -2.26 4.60
CA ASP A 314 -2.81 -2.57 4.37
C ASP A 314 -2.68 -3.57 3.21
N TYR A 315 -1.54 -3.57 2.52
CA TYR A 315 -1.21 -4.64 1.57
C TYR A 315 -1.11 -5.98 2.32
N GLN A 316 -1.71 -7.03 1.75
CA GLN A 316 -1.81 -8.37 2.34
C GLN A 316 -1.25 -9.40 1.37
N GLY A 317 -0.91 -10.59 1.88
CA GLY A 317 -0.38 -11.69 1.10
C GLY A 317 -0.87 -13.02 1.64
#